data_AF-A0A6M0PBE4-F1
#
_entry.id   AF-A0A6M0PBE4-F1
#
_cell.length_a   1.000
_cell.length_b   1.000
_cell.length_c   1.000
_cell.angle_alpha   90.00
_cell.angle_beta   90.00
_cell.angle_gamma   90.00
#
_symmetry.space_group_name_H-M   'P 1'
#
loop_
_entity.id
_entity.type
_entity.pdbx_description
1 polymer ?
#
loop_
_entity_poly.entity_id
_entity_poly.type
_entity_poly.pdbx_seq_one_letter_code
_entity_poly.pdbx_strand_id
1 'polypeptide(L)'
;MNTLKTIAIDISQSVFDRDTEAVMYITKDIYSDSFIVSIPVITFSCDIATEHDYNWLLRFSLFGDLEKNKRLVNAIKEGIAEFEY
;
A
#
# COMPACT_ATOMS: atom_id res chain seq x y z
N MET A 1 25.47 6.52 1.79
CA MET A 1 24.25 6.10 2.53
C MET A 1 23.17 5.92 1.49
N ASN A 2 22.46 4.79 1.49
CA ASN A 2 21.27 4.66 0.65
C ASN A 2 20.23 5.63 1.21
N THR A 3 19.77 6.58 0.39
CA THR A 3 18.72 7.52 0.77
C THR A 3 17.40 6.76 0.81
N LEU A 4 16.65 6.90 1.91
CA LEU A 4 15.30 6.35 2.02
C LEU A 4 14.42 7.00 0.93
N LYS A 5 13.81 6.18 0.06
CA LYS A 5 12.87 6.65 -0.97
C LYS A 5 11.45 6.32 -0.51
N THR A 6 10.60 7.33 -0.45
CA THR A 6 9.19 7.22 -0.12
C THR A 6 8.37 7.98 -1.15
N ILE A 7 7.25 7.39 -1.58
CA ILE A 7 6.23 8.08 -2.37
C ILE A 7 4.94 8.17 -1.56
N ALA A 8 4.13 9.16 -1.90
CA ALA A 8 2.81 9.36 -1.32
C ALA A 8 1.78 9.33 -2.45
N ILE A 9 0.75 8.51 -2.29
CA ILE A 9 -0.30 8.28 -3.27
C ILE A 9 -1.63 8.64 -2.63
N ASP A 10 -2.38 9.54 -3.26
CA ASP A 10 -3.76 9.80 -2.87
C ASP A 10 -4.63 8.60 -3.29
N ILE A 11 -5.19 7.92 -2.30
CA ILE A 11 -6.07 6.77 -2.49
C ILE A 11 -7.53 7.08 -2.08
N SER A 12 -7.84 8.34 -1.83
CA SER A 12 -9.16 8.79 -1.38
C SER A 12 -10.24 8.39 -2.39
N GLN A 13 -9.97 8.56 -3.68
CA GLN A 13 -10.90 8.15 -4.73
C GLN A 13 -10.77 6.66 -5.08
N SER A 14 -9.54 6.16 -5.30
CA SER A 14 -9.33 4.82 -5.85
C SER A 14 -9.67 3.70 -4.87
N VAL A 15 -9.52 3.92 -3.56
CA VAL A 15 -9.82 2.93 -2.52
C VAL A 15 -11.03 3.34 -1.70
N PHE A 16 -11.18 4.63 -1.36
CA PHE A 16 -12.21 5.09 -0.44
C PHE A 16 -13.44 5.72 -1.09
N ASP A 17 -13.57 5.72 -2.43
CA ASP A 17 -14.72 6.30 -3.14
C ASP A 17 -15.04 7.76 -2.73
N ARG A 18 -14.04 8.50 -2.26
CA ARG A 18 -14.12 9.86 -1.68
C ARG A 18 -14.82 9.97 -0.33
N ASP A 19 -15.18 8.85 0.31
CA ASP A 19 -15.75 8.84 1.66
C ASP A 19 -14.72 9.19 2.75
N THR A 20 -13.43 9.08 2.43
CA THR A 20 -12.33 9.35 3.37
C THR A 20 -11.15 9.92 2.61
N GLU A 21 -10.63 11.05 3.08
CA GLU A 21 -9.34 11.58 2.64
C GLU A 21 -8.24 10.65 3.13
N ALA A 22 -7.54 10.01 2.21
CA ALA A 22 -6.61 8.94 2.51
C ALA A 22 -5.37 9.03 1.61
N VAL A 23 -4.21 9.15 2.25
CA VAL A 23 -2.90 9.07 1.59
C VAL A 23 -2.22 7.77 2.01
N MET A 24 -1.75 7.02 1.03
CA MET A 24 -0.92 5.84 1.21
C MET A 24 0.54 6.21 0.98
N TYR A 25 1.40 5.79 1.91
CA TYR A 25 2.85 5.93 1.78
C TYR A 25 3.45 4.59 1.44
N ILE A 26 4.33 4.57 0.45
CA ILE A 26 5.13 3.39 0.10
C ILE A 26 6.59 3.78 0.26
N THR A 27 7.32 3.03 1.07
CA THR A 27 8.74 3.26 1.34
C THR A 27 9.54 2.04 0.94
N LYS A 28 10.58 2.20 0.12
CA LYS A 28 11.51 1.10 -0.16
C LYS A 28 12.37 0.87 1.08
N ASP A 29 12.32 -0.34 1.64
CA ASP A 29 13.20 -0.69 2.75
C ASP A 29 14.66 -0.74 2.26
N ILE A 30 15.56 -0.14 3.03
CA ILE A 30 17.00 -0.11 2.72
C ILE A 30 17.75 -1.33 3.27
N TYR A 31 17.10 -2.11 4.15
CA TYR A 31 17.66 -3.28 4.82
C TYR A 31 17.14 -4.61 4.26
N SER A 32 16.06 -4.58 3.49
CA SER A 32 15.45 -5.76 2.86
C SER A 32 14.92 -5.45 1.47
N ASP A 33 14.75 -6.49 0.65
CA ASP A 33 14.08 -6.35 -0.65
C ASP A 33 12.56 -6.35 -0.48
N SER A 34 12.06 -5.34 0.25
CA SER A 34 10.64 -5.19 0.56
C SER A 34 10.24 -3.71 0.53
N PHE A 35 8.94 -3.49 0.61
CA PHE A 35 8.32 -2.17 0.69
C PHE A 35 7.46 -2.08 1.95
N ILE A 36 7.59 -0.98 2.68
CA ILE A 36 6.73 -0.65 3.80
C ILE A 36 5.57 0.18 3.25
N VAL A 37 4.35 -0.33 3.35
CA VAL A 37 3.12 0.38 3.01
C VAL A 37 2.48 0.90 4.29
N SER A 38 2.01 2.14 4.29
CA SER A 38 1.35 2.75 5.44
C SER A 38 0.17 3.64 5.04
N ILE A 39 -0.95 3.49 5.73
CA ILE A 39 -2.17 4.30 5.54
C ILE A 39 -2.61 4.82 6.92
N PRO A 40 -2.18 6.04 7.30
CA PRO A 40 -2.37 6.54 8.66
C PRO A 40 -3.83 6.67 9.10
N VAL A 41 -4.73 7.07 8.19
CA VAL A 41 -6.15 7.32 8.53
C VAL A 41 -6.90 6.07 9.03
N ILE A 42 -6.41 4.87 8.70
CA ILE A 42 -6.94 3.59 9.19
C ILE A 42 -5.95 2.86 10.13
N THR A 43 -4.90 3.54 10.60
CA THR A 43 -3.85 2.96 11.47
C THR A 43 -3.27 1.66 10.90
N PHE A 44 -3.05 1.62 9.59
CA PHE A 44 -2.61 0.42 8.90
C PHE A 44 -1.18 0.56 8.40
N SER A 45 -0.38 -0.49 8.58
CA SER A 45 0.93 -0.64 7.96
C SER A 45 1.23 -2.12 7.72
N CYS A 46 1.94 -2.41 6.63
CA CYS A 46 2.40 -3.77 6.31
C CYS A 46 3.68 -3.74 5.48
N ASP A 47 4.45 -4.82 5.59
CA ASP A 47 5.57 -5.10 4.70
C ASP A 47 5.10 -5.92 3.50
N ILE A 48 5.56 -5.55 2.31
CA ILE A 48 5.27 -6.20 1.04
C ILE A 48 6.58 -6.61 0.38
N ALA A 49 6.79 -7.92 0.23
CA ALA A 49 7.99 -8.47 -0.41
C ALA A 49 7.64 -9.41 -1.58
N THR A 50 6.50 -10.09 -1.53
CA THR A 50 6.14 -11.17 -2.45
C THR A 50 4.65 -11.17 -2.80
N GLU A 51 4.27 -11.97 -3.79
CA GLU A 51 2.85 -12.20 -4.10
C GLU A 51 2.05 -12.83 -2.95
N HIS A 52 2.71 -13.47 -1.99
CA HIS A 52 2.02 -13.99 -0.81
C HIS A 52 1.42 -12.86 0.03
N ASP A 53 2.10 -11.71 0.12
CA ASP A 53 1.69 -10.60 0.97
C ASP A 53 0.44 -9.90 0.40
N TYR A 54 0.36 -9.76 -0.92
CA TYR A 54 -0.87 -9.29 -1.58
C TYR A 54 -2.05 -10.24 -1.35
N ASN A 55 -1.81 -11.56 -1.45
CA ASN A 55 -2.84 -12.55 -1.18
C ASN A 55 -3.30 -12.52 0.28
N TRP A 56 -2.39 -12.24 1.21
CA TRP A 56 -2.73 -12.02 2.60
C TRP A 56 -3.61 -10.78 2.77
N LEU A 57 -3.29 -9.65 2.12
CA LEU A 57 -4.12 -8.43 2.15
C LEU A 57 -5.54 -8.66 1.62
N LEU A 58 -5.71 -9.47 0.58
CA LEU A 58 -7.04 -9.80 0.06
C LEU A 58 -7.89 -10.60 1.07
N ARG A 59 -7.24 -11.44 1.88
CA ARG A 59 -7.89 -12.25 2.92
C ARG A 59 -8.03 -11.50 4.25
N PHE A 60 -7.16 -10.54 4.48
CA PHE A 60 -7.20 -9.69 5.66
C PHE A 60 -8.38 -8.74 5.54
N SER A 61 -9.35 -8.87 6.44
CA SER A 61 -10.58 -8.09 6.41
C SER A 61 -10.35 -6.64 6.88
N LEU A 62 -9.40 -5.92 6.28
CA LEU A 62 -9.00 -4.56 6.66
C LEU A 62 -10.19 -3.59 6.63
N PHE A 63 -10.98 -3.65 5.56
CA PHE A 63 -12.14 -2.78 5.37
C PHE A 63 -13.48 -3.46 5.64
N GLY A 64 -13.50 -4.78 5.86
CA GLY A 64 -14.74 -5.57 5.81
C GLY A 64 -15.33 -5.71 4.40
N ASP A 65 -14.63 -5.23 3.38
CA ASP A 65 -15.05 -5.21 1.97
C ASP A 65 -13.91 -5.76 1.09
N LEU A 66 -14.19 -6.89 0.41
CA LEU A 66 -13.23 -7.56 -0.46
C LEU A 66 -12.87 -6.72 -1.70
N GLU A 67 -13.81 -5.97 -2.25
CA GLU A 67 -13.55 -5.14 -3.43
C GLU A 67 -12.66 -3.95 -3.07
N LYS A 68 -12.89 -3.36 -1.89
CA LYS A 68 -12.00 -2.33 -1.33
C LYS A 68 -10.59 -2.86 -1.07
N ASN A 69 -10.46 -4.09 -0.57
CA ASN A 69 -9.16 -4.76 -0.45
C ASN A 69 -8.46 -4.95 -1.81
N LYS A 70 -9.19 -5.36 -2.86
CA LYS A 70 -8.60 -5.49 -4.21
C LYS A 70 -8.09 -4.16 -4.75
N ARG A 71 -8.88 -3.09 -4.59
CA ARG A 71 -8.48 -1.74 -5.01
C ARG A 71 -7.22 -1.28 -4.27
N LEU A 72 -7.13 -1.56 -2.97
CA LEU A 72 -5.91 -1.29 -2.20
C LEU A 72 -4.71 -2.07 -2.75
N VAL A 73 -4.86 -3.38 -2.98
CA VAL A 73 -3.77 -4.20 -3.54
C VAL A 73 -3.31 -3.66 -4.89
N ASN A 74 -4.23 -3.26 -5.77
CA ASN A 74 -3.88 -2.65 -7.05
C ASN A 74 -3.11 -1.33 -6.86
N ALA A 75 -3.58 -0.45 -5.99
CA ALA A 75 -2.89 0.81 -5.68
C ALA A 75 -1.46 0.58 -5.14
N ILE A 76 -1.27 -0.45 -4.31
CA ILE A 76 0.07 -0.83 -3.82
C ILE A 76 0.95 -1.30 -4.98
N LYS A 77 0.45 -2.18 -5.85
CA LYS A 77 1.22 -2.69 -7.00
C LYS A 77 1.63 -1.56 -7.94
N GLU A 78 0.70 -0.66 -8.26
CA GLU A 78 0.97 0.52 -9.09
C GLU A 78 2.03 1.42 -8.46
N GLY A 79 1.91 1.71 -7.16
CA GLY A 79 2.88 2.53 -6.45
C GLY A 79 4.27 1.90 -6.33
N ILE A 80 4.35 0.58 -6.12
CA ILE A 80 5.64 -0.14 -6.12
C ILE A 80 6.31 -0.07 -7.49
N ALA A 81 5.55 -0.18 -8.58
CA ALA A 81 6.10 -0.08 -9.93
C ALA A 81 6.81 1.26 -10.18
N GLU A 82 6.40 2.36 -9.54
CA GLU A 82 7.09 3.67 -9.63
C GLU A 82 8.51 3.68 -9.03
N PHE A 83 8.90 2.65 -8.28
CA PHE A 83 10.28 2.48 -7.81
C PHE A 83 11.17 1.75 -8.79
N GLU A 84 10.59 1.00 -9.71
CA GLU A 84 11.28 0.15 -10.69
C GLU A 84 11.57 0.88 -12.02
N TYR A 85 10.93 2.04 -12.23
CA TYR A 85 11.20 2.99 -13.31
C TYR A 85 12.18 4.09 -12.87
#